data_AF-A0A2X3K385-F1
#
_entry.id   AF-A0A2X3K385-F1
#
_cell.length_a   1.000
_cell.length_b   1.000
_cell.length_c   1.000
_cell.angle_alpha   90.00
_cell.angle_beta   90.00
_cell.angle_gamma   90.00
#
_symmetry.space_group_name_H-M   'P 1'
#
loop_
_entity.id
_entity.type
_entity.pdbx_description
1 polymer ?
#
loop_
_entity_poly.entity_id
_entity_poly.type
_entity_poly.pdbx_seq_one_letter_code
_entity_poly.pdbx_strand_id
1 'polypeptide(L)' 'MIEQHIEAGISLCDAVNFLVEKYALVRTDQPGFSTCTRSQLINSIDILRARRATGLDGPRQLQNGK' A
#
# COMPACT_ATOMS: atom_id res chain seq x y z
N MET A 1 -12.70 -8.46 9.35
CA MET A 1 -12.17 -7.20 9.93
C MET A 1 -10.64 -7.25 9.93
N ILE A 2 -9.91 -6.12 10.07
CA ILE A 2 -8.43 -6.14 10.02
C ILE A 2 -7.83 -7.06 11.11
N GLU A 3 -8.44 -7.10 12.30
CA GLU A 3 -8.02 -7.94 13.43
C GLU A 3 -8.00 -9.43 13.08
N GLN A 4 -9.02 -9.94 12.40
CA GLN A 4 -9.07 -11.35 11.99
C GLN A 4 -7.96 -11.73 11.01
N HIS A 5 -7.52 -10.79 10.16
CA HIS A 5 -6.39 -11.05 9.25
C HIS A 5 -5.05 -11.04 10.00
N ILE A 6 -4.95 -10.25 11.08
CA ILE A 6 -3.79 -10.25 11.98
C ILE A 6 -3.72 -11.57 12.77
N GLU A 7 -4.84 -12.01 13.35
CA GLU A 7 -4.92 -13.28 14.10
C GLU A 7 -4.66 -14.51 13.21
N ALA A 8 -5.12 -14.47 11.95
CA ALA A 8 -4.86 -15.52 10.98
C ALA A 8 -3.43 -15.51 10.42
N GLY A 9 -2.58 -14.54 10.80
CA GLY A 9 -1.22 -14.42 10.29
C GLY A 9 -1.16 -14.09 8.78
N ILE A 10 -2.22 -13.48 8.24
CA ILE A 10 -2.29 -13.10 6.83
C ILE A 10 -1.35 -11.91 6.60
N SER A 11 -0.62 -11.92 5.48
CA SER A 11 0.27 -10.83 5.16
C SER A 11 -0.50 -9.50 5.03
N LEU A 12 0.11 -8.40 5.44
CA LEU A 12 -0.49 -7.07 5.31
C LEU A 12 -0.90 -6.76 3.85
N CYS A 13 -0.13 -7.28 2.89
CA CYS A 13 -0.40 -7.15 1.46
C CYS A 13 -1.73 -7.82 1.09
N ASP A 14 -1.93 -9.07 1.51
CA ASP A 14 -3.13 -9.86 1.20
C ASP A 14 -4.36 -9.31 1.93
N ALA A 15 -4.20 -8.89 3.18
CA ALA A 15 -5.29 -8.28 3.94
C ALA A 15 -5.80 -6.98 3.29
N VAL A 16 -4.89 -6.16 2.76
CA VAL A 16 -5.29 -4.93 2.05
C VAL A 16 -5.85 -5.25 0.66
N ASN A 17 -5.27 -6.21 -0.06
CA ASN A 17 -5.81 -6.67 -1.35
C ASN A 17 -7.24 -7.20 -1.22
N PHE A 18 -7.53 -7.98 -0.17
CA PHE A 18 -8.88 -8.43 0.14
C PHE A 18 -9.87 -7.26 0.31
N LEU A 19 -9.45 -6.17 0.96
CA LEU A 19 -10.29 -4.97 1.12
C LEU A 19 -10.47 -4.23 -0.21
N VAL A 20 -9.42 -4.15 -1.03
CA VAL A 20 -9.48 -3.55 -2.37
C VAL A 20 -10.50 -4.28 -3.23
N GLU A 21 -10.48 -5.61 -3.24
CA GLU A 21 -11.44 -6.43 -3.98
C GLU A 21 -12.85 -6.32 -3.40
N LYS A 22 -12.99 -6.41 -2.07
CA LYS A 22 -14.29 -6.36 -1.38
C LYS A 22 -15.03 -5.05 -1.62
N TYR A 23 -14.32 -3.93 -1.67
CA TYR A 23 -14.90 -2.59 -1.77
C TYR A 23 -14.61 -1.88 -3.10
N ALA A 24 -14.05 -2.59 -4.09
CA ALA A 24 -13.63 -2.05 -5.38
C ALA A 24 -12.81 -0.74 -5.25
N LEU A 25 -11.83 -0.74 -4.33
CA LEU A 25 -11.04 0.46 -4.02
C LEU A 25 -10.08 0.81 -5.16
N VAL A 26 -9.89 2.11 -5.38
CA VAL A 26 -8.97 2.62 -6.41
C VAL A 26 -7.69 3.14 -5.76
N ARG A 27 -6.54 2.84 -6.38
CA ARG A 27 -5.23 3.28 -5.91
C ARG A 27 -4.95 4.73 -6.31
N THR A 28 -4.62 5.59 -5.34
CA THR A 28 -4.50 7.05 -5.53
C THR A 28 -3.08 7.62 -5.47
N ASP A 29 -2.11 6.82 -5.01
CA ASP A 29 -0.70 7.22 -4.84
C ASP A 29 0.07 7.46 -6.16
N GLN A 30 -0.54 7.15 -7.32
CA GLN A 30 0.11 7.36 -8.62
C GLN A 30 -0.35 8.66 -9.28
N PRO A 31 0.59 9.53 -9.72
CA PRO A 31 0.25 10.71 -10.48
C PRO A 31 -0.23 10.31 -11.88
N GLY A 32 -1.51 10.55 -12.13
CA GLY A 32 -2.15 10.40 -13.45
C GLY A 32 -3.21 9.31 -13.48
N PHE A 33 -4.41 9.69 -13.93
CA PHE A 33 -5.41 8.82 -14.54
C PHE A 33 -4.79 8.19 -15.81
N SER A 34 -3.84 7.27 -15.64
CA SER A 34 -3.26 6.54 -16.75
C SER A 34 -4.32 5.57 -17.27
N THR A 35 -4.68 5.70 -18.55
CA THR A 35 -5.70 4.90 -19.23
C THR A 35 -5.33 3.41 -19.37
N CYS A 36 -4.13 3.01 -18.95
CA CYS A 36 -3.79 1.61 -18.78
C CYS A 36 -4.39 1.10 -17.47
N THR A 37 -5.19 0.04 -17.55
CA THR A 37 -5.70 -0.78 -16.44
C THR A 37 -4.55 -1.30 -15.58
N ARG A 38 -4.05 -0.45 -14.68
CA ARG A 38 -3.01 -0.84 -13.74
C ARG A 38 -3.66 -1.58 -12.58
N SER A 39 -2.99 -2.64 -12.12
CA SER A 39 -3.49 -3.44 -11.01
C SER A 39 -3.80 -2.55 -9.80
N GLN A 40 -5.04 -2.65 -9.33
CA GLN A 40 -5.49 -2.00 -8.09
C GLN A 40 -4.88 -2.65 -6.85
N LEU A 41 -4.35 -3.87 -7.01
CA LEU A 41 -3.70 -4.62 -5.95
C LEU A 41 -2.36 -4.00 -5.56
N ILE A 42 -2.09 -4.07 -4.28
CA ILE A 42 -0.88 -3.62 -3.62
C ILE A 42 0.09 -4.80 -3.57
N ASN A 43 1.38 -4.55 -3.74
CA ASN A 43 2.43 -5.56 -3.61
C ASN A 43 3.35 -5.23 -2.41
N SER A 44 4.16 -6.20 -2.00
CA SER A 44 5.22 -6.06 -0.98
C SER A 44 6.14 -4.84 -1.21
N ILE A 45 6.44 -4.51 -2.47
CA ILE A 45 7.23 -3.32 -2.85
C ILE A 45 6.52 -2.03 -2.43
N ASP A 46 5.20 -1.97 -2.56
CA ASP A 46 4.41 -0.80 -2.21
C ASP A 46 4.34 -0.62 -0.69
N ILE A 47 4.21 -1.72 0.05
CA ILE A 47 4.32 -1.71 1.52
C ILE A 47 5.70 -1.20 1.95
N LEU A 48 6.78 -1.66 1.29
CA LEU A 48 8.13 -1.19 1.58
C LEU A 48 8.31 0.31 1.28
N ARG A 49 7.70 0.81 0.20
CA ARG A 49 7.70 2.25 -0.13
C ARG A 49 6.92 3.05 0.90
N ALA A 50 5.75 2.58 1.31
CA ALA A 50 4.93 3.21 2.35
C ALA A 50 5.68 3.27 3.69
N ARG A 51 6.37 2.20 4.09
CA ARG A 51 7.23 2.18 5.29
C ARG A 51 8.35 3.22 5.23
N ARG A 52 8.99 3.40 4.07
CA ARG A 52 10.00 4.46 3.88
C ARG A 52 9.39 5.86 3.94
N ALA A 53 8.27 6.09 3.26
CA ALA A 53 7.58 7.39 3.26
C ALA A 53 7.09 7.80 4.66
N THR A 54 6.69 6.82 5.47
CA THR A 54 6.23 7.03 6.85
C THR A 54 7.37 7.14 7.87
N GLY A 55 8.61 6.80 7.48
CA GLY A 55 9.77 6.79 8.39
C GLY A 55 9.77 5.61 9.37
N LEU A 56 9.01 4.55 9.09
CA LEU A 56 8.99 3.33 9.89
C LEU A 56 10.23 2.46 9.67
N ASP A 57 11.06 2.79 8.67
CA ASP A 57 12.29 2.08 8.32
C ASP A 57 13.56 2.75 8.90
N GLY A 58 13.44 3.88 9.62
CA GLY A 58 14.57 4.64 10.17
C GLY A 58 14.35 6.16 10.13
N PRO A 59 15.25 6.96 10.73
CA PRO A 59 15.04 8.40 10.90
C PRO A 59 14.77 9.07 9.55
N ARG A 60 13.75 9.94 9.55
CA ARG A 60 13.20 10.64 8.39
C ARG A 60 14.32 11.40 7.67
N GLN A 61 14.84 10.86 6.58
CA GLN A 61 15.59 11.65 5.62
C GLN A 61 14.57 12.51 4.88
N LEU A 62 14.39 13.74 5.38
CA LEU A 62 13.74 14.83 4.65
C LEU A 62 14.34 14.83 3.24
N GLN A 63 13.51 14.54 2.24
CA GLN A 63 13.88 14.77 0.84
C GLN A 63 14.06 16.29 0.69
N ASN A 64 15.29 16.73 0.89
CA ASN A 64 15.74 18.06 0.54
C ASN A 64 15.61 18.23 -0.97
N GLY A 65 14.86 19.26 -1.36
CA GLY A 65 15.08 20.03 -2.58
C GLY A 65 14.67 19.39 -3.90
N LYS A 66 13.54 19.86 -4.42
CA LYS A 66 13.57 20.63 -5.67
C LYS A 66 12.54 21.75 -5.61
#